data_AF-A0A242E005-F1
#
_entry.id   AF-A0A242E005-F1
#
_cell.length_a   1.000
_cell.length_b   1.000
_cell.length_c   1.000
_cell.angle_alpha   90.00
_cell.angle_beta   90.00
_cell.angle_gamma   90.00
#
_symmetry.space_group_name_H-M   'P 1'
#
loop_
_entity.id
_entity.type
_entity.pdbx_description
1 polymer ?
#
loop_
_entity_poly.entity_id
_entity_poly.type
_entity_poly.pdbx_seq_one_letter_code
_entity_poly.pdbx_strand_id
1 'polypeptide(L)'
;MIKTCWKNLPLLLSFVPYVHFALLLDFYYHSVSGFITLIFLSLFAGYYFQKSRRILSLFIANIISTVTSYLFCVNFAEWRYFYHPLKPTQLILILAGIYLVPQILGSLWAVALSYKKARHP
;
A
#
# COMPACT_ATOMS: atom_id res chain seq x y z
N MET A 1 -27.70 3.12 1.97
CA MET A 1 -26.55 3.92 1.48
C MET A 1 -25.27 3.74 2.29
N ILE A 2 -25.32 3.78 3.63
CA ILE A 2 -24.11 3.68 4.50
C ILE A 2 -23.35 2.35 4.38
N LYS A 3 -24.03 1.20 4.30
CA LYS A 3 -23.37 -0.12 4.17
C LYS A 3 -22.51 -0.29 2.91
N THR A 4 -22.81 0.44 1.84
CA THR A 4 -22.08 0.36 0.56
C THR A 4 -20.77 1.15 0.61
N CYS A 5 -20.75 2.26 1.37
CA CYS A 5 -19.58 3.13 1.51
C CYS A 5 -18.39 2.38 2.16
N TRP A 6 -18.66 1.63 3.23
CA TRP A 6 -17.63 0.85 3.95
C TRP A 6 -17.03 -0.28 3.11
N LYS A 7 -17.79 -0.87 2.17
CA LYS A 7 -17.26 -1.90 1.24
C LYS A 7 -16.26 -1.34 0.23
N ASN A 8 -16.39 -0.07 -0.13
CA ASN A 8 -15.52 0.59 -1.09
C ASN A 8 -14.44 1.46 -0.43
N LEU A 9 -14.51 1.67 0.88
CA LEU A 9 -13.50 2.42 1.63
C LEU A 9 -12.07 1.90 1.42
N PRO A 10 -11.79 0.58 1.44
CA PRO A 10 -10.44 0.07 1.17
C PRO A 10 -10.00 0.31 -0.28
N LEU A 11 -10.94 0.35 -1.21
CA LEU A 11 -10.68 0.73 -2.60
C LEU A 11 -10.28 2.21 -2.68
N LEU A 12 -10.99 3.08 -1.97
CA LEU A 12 -10.69 4.50 -1.90
C LEU A 12 -9.29 4.76 -1.30
N LEU A 13 -8.98 4.07 -0.20
CA LEU A 13 -7.67 4.13 0.46
C LEU A 13 -6.52 3.62 -0.42
N SER A 14 -6.82 2.80 -1.43
CA SER A 14 -5.81 2.28 -2.36
C SER A 14 -5.41 3.27 -3.45
N PHE A 15 -6.18 4.34 -3.64
CA PHE A 15 -5.79 5.45 -4.52
C PHE A 15 -4.87 6.47 -3.84
N VAL A 16 -4.66 6.35 -2.53
CA VAL A 16 -3.68 7.18 -1.83
C VAL A 16 -2.29 6.84 -2.39
N PRO A 17 -1.47 7.85 -2.74
CA PRO A 17 -0.08 7.63 -3.16
C PRO A 17 0.72 7.09 -1.96
N TYR A 18 0.78 5.77 -1.82
CA TYR A 18 1.23 5.08 -0.63
C TYR A 18 2.68 5.43 -0.31
N VAL A 19 3.56 5.41 -1.31
CA VAL A 19 4.96 5.73 -1.10
C VAL A 19 5.11 7.19 -0.68
N HIS A 20 4.48 8.13 -1.39
CA HIS A 20 4.56 9.55 -1.01
C HIS A 20 3.98 9.81 0.38
N PHE A 21 2.88 9.16 0.75
CA PHE A 21 2.28 9.28 2.07
C PHE A 21 3.22 8.74 3.18
N ALA A 22 3.92 7.62 2.94
CA ALA A 22 4.97 7.13 3.83
C ALA A 22 6.03 8.21 4.07
N LEU A 23 6.56 8.76 2.98
CA LEU A 23 7.63 9.76 3.02
C LEU A 23 7.18 11.03 3.74
N LEU A 24 5.93 11.45 3.54
CA LEU A 24 5.36 12.62 4.20
C LEU A 24 5.19 12.39 5.71
N LEU A 25 4.71 11.22 6.12
CA LEU A 25 4.62 10.84 7.53
C LEU A 25 6.00 10.74 8.17
N ASP A 26 6.94 10.10 7.49
CA ASP A 26 8.30 9.93 8.01
C ASP A 26 8.99 11.28 8.22
N PHE A 27 8.79 12.20 7.28
CA PHE A 27 9.25 13.58 7.40
C PHE A 27 8.60 14.30 8.58
N TYR A 28 7.27 14.29 8.67
CA TYR A 28 6.51 15.03 9.69
C TYR A 28 6.79 14.55 11.11
N TYR A 29 6.90 13.23 11.30
CA TYR A 29 7.15 12.62 12.62
C TYR A 29 8.64 12.38 12.89
N HIS A 30 9.53 12.85 12.01
CA HIS A 30 10.97 12.63 12.07
C HIS A 30 11.37 11.18 12.41
N SER A 31 10.67 10.20 11.84
CA SER A 31 10.83 8.77 12.16
C SER A 31 10.50 7.90 10.95
N VAL A 32 10.77 6.60 11.01
CA VAL A 32 10.41 5.64 9.94
C VAL A 32 9.01 5.04 10.15
N SER A 33 8.14 5.75 10.87
CA SER A 33 6.82 5.26 11.28
C SER A 33 5.83 5.16 10.13
N GLY A 34 5.91 6.05 9.14
CA GLY A 34 5.16 6.00 7.90
C GLY A 34 5.51 4.76 7.08
N PHE A 35 6.80 4.47 6.93
CA PHE A 35 7.27 3.23 6.31
C PHE A 35 6.69 1.97 6.99
N ILE A 36 6.82 1.87 8.31
CA ILE A 36 6.32 0.72 9.08
C ILE A 36 4.80 0.59 8.97
N THR A 37 4.08 1.71 9.09
CA THR A 37 2.61 1.74 8.99
C THR A 37 2.14 1.18 7.65
N LEU A 38 2.86 1.49 6.57
CA LEU A 38 2.50 1.04 5.23
C LEU A 38 2.85 -0.41 4.96
N ILE A 39 3.76 -1.03 5.71
CA ILE A 39 3.91 -2.50 5.71
C ILE A 39 2.62 -3.16 6.21
N PHE A 40 2.05 -2.69 7.32
CA PHE A 40 0.80 -3.25 7.84
C PHE A 40 -0.40 -2.93 6.93
N LEU A 41 -0.45 -1.72 6.38
CA LEU A 41 -1.53 -1.33 5.48
C LEU A 41 -1.49 -2.12 4.16
N SER A 42 -0.31 -2.38 3.61
CA SER A 42 -0.14 -3.19 2.40
C SER A 42 -0.50 -4.66 2.65
N LEU A 43 -0.11 -5.24 3.80
CA LEU A 43 -0.58 -6.57 4.25
C LEU A 43 -2.11 -6.63 4.28
N PHE A 44 -2.75 -5.65 4.91
CA PHE A 44 -4.21 -5.56 5.00
C PHE A 44 -4.87 -5.41 3.63
N ALA A 45 -4.32 -4.56 2.75
CA ALA A 45 -4.82 -4.37 1.40
C ALA A 45 -4.77 -5.68 0.59
N GLY A 46 -3.64 -6.38 0.63
CA GLY A 46 -3.48 -7.68 -0.02
C GLY A 46 -4.52 -8.71 0.45
N TYR A 47 -4.74 -8.79 1.76
CA TYR A 47 -5.76 -9.64 2.35
C TYR A 47 -7.17 -9.25 1.91
N TYR A 48 -7.53 -7.98 2.03
CA TYR A 48 -8.88 -7.49 1.77
C TYR A 48 -9.30 -7.68 0.31
N PHE A 49 -8.44 -7.30 -0.63
CA PHE A 49 -8.74 -7.39 -2.06
C PHE A 49 -8.78 -8.83 -2.53
N GLN A 50 -7.93 -9.71 -2.01
CA GLN A 50 -8.01 -11.13 -2.30
C GLN A 50 -9.30 -11.74 -1.76
N LYS A 51 -9.66 -11.45 -0.50
CA LYS A 51 -10.92 -11.91 0.11
C LYS A 51 -12.15 -11.43 -0.66
N SER A 52 -12.07 -10.22 -1.23
CA SER A 52 -13.14 -9.61 -2.03
C SER A 52 -13.13 -10.04 -3.50
N ARG A 53 -12.19 -10.90 -3.94
CA ARG A 53 -11.96 -11.29 -5.34
C ARG A 53 -11.74 -10.09 -6.28
N ARG A 54 -11.09 -9.03 -5.78
CA ARG A 54 -10.83 -7.77 -6.51
C ARG A 54 -9.34 -7.54 -6.78
N ILE A 55 -8.55 -8.61 -6.94
CA ILE A 55 -7.08 -8.48 -7.05
C ILE A 55 -6.63 -7.61 -8.24
N LEU A 56 -7.41 -7.58 -9.34
CA LEU A 56 -7.15 -6.70 -10.46
C LEU A 56 -7.26 -5.22 -10.07
N SER A 57 -8.22 -4.85 -9.22
CA SER A 57 -8.35 -3.49 -8.70
C SER A 57 -7.16 -3.11 -7.82
N LEU A 58 -6.59 -4.06 -7.07
CA LEU A 58 -5.38 -3.84 -6.28
C LEU A 58 -4.17 -3.53 -7.17
N PHE A 59 -4.02 -4.28 -8.26
CA PHE A 59 -2.97 -4.05 -9.25
C PHE A 59 -3.08 -2.65 -9.88
N ILE A 60 -4.28 -2.26 -10.31
CA ILE A 60 -4.55 -0.93 -10.87
C ILE A 60 -4.25 0.16 -9.82
N ALA A 61 -4.66 -0.06 -8.57
CA ALA A 61 -4.40 0.88 -7.49
C ALA A 61 -2.91 1.06 -7.21
N ASN A 62 -2.12 -0.02 -7.22
CA ASN A 62 -0.66 0.06 -7.09
C ASN A 62 0.00 0.86 -8.23
N ILE A 63 -0.46 0.69 -9.47
CA ILE A 63 0.04 1.49 -10.61
C ILE A 63 -0.26 2.97 -10.39
N ILE A 64 -1.52 3.30 -10.12
CA ILE A 64 -1.95 4.70 -9.90
C ILE A 64 -1.18 5.30 -8.72
N SER A 65 -1.05 4.56 -7.63
CA SER A 65 -0.35 4.97 -6.42
C SER A 65 1.15 5.22 -6.69
N THR A 66 1.78 4.39 -7.52
CA THR A 66 3.19 4.55 -7.91
C THR A 66 3.38 5.79 -8.77
N VAL A 67 2.55 5.98 -9.79
CA VAL A 67 2.61 7.14 -10.70
C VAL A 67 2.35 8.44 -9.94
N THR A 68 1.30 8.49 -9.13
CA THR A 68 0.97 9.67 -8.33
C THR A 68 2.06 9.94 -7.28
N SER A 69 2.60 8.91 -6.62
CA SER A 69 3.73 9.07 -5.71
C SER A 69 4.95 9.67 -6.41
N TYR A 70 5.21 9.28 -7.66
CA TYR A 70 6.30 9.84 -8.46
C TYR A 70 6.10 11.32 -8.75
N LEU A 71 4.92 11.70 -9.22
CA LEU A 71 4.60 13.11 -9.47
C LEU A 71 4.75 13.96 -8.22
N PHE A 72 4.30 13.48 -7.05
CA PHE A 72 4.48 14.21 -5.80
C PHE A 72 5.94 14.25 -5.33
N CYS A 73 6.67 13.13 -5.38
CA CYS A 73 8.06 13.03 -4.90
C CYS A 73 9.05 13.84 -5.74
N VAL A 74 8.74 14.12 -7.01
CA VAL A 74 9.54 15.04 -7.84
C VAL A 74 9.33 16.49 -7.43
N ASN A 75 8.12 16.85 -6.97
CA ASN A 75 7.77 18.21 -6.56
C ASN A 75 7.99 18.50 -5.05
N PHE A 76 8.26 17.46 -4.26
CA PHE A 76 8.50 17.53 -2.83
C PHE A 76 9.91 17.00 -2.55
N ALA A 77 10.83 17.80 -1.99
CA ALA A 77 12.24 17.38 -1.82
C ALA A 77 12.59 16.87 -0.40
N GLU A 78 11.70 17.05 0.57
CA GLU A 78 11.97 16.78 1.99
C GLU A 78 12.21 15.29 2.32
N TRP A 79 11.74 14.38 1.46
CA TRP A 79 12.04 12.94 1.59
C TRP A 79 13.55 12.65 1.61
N ARG A 80 14.39 13.55 1.08
CA ARG A 80 15.85 13.43 1.09
C ARG A 80 16.43 13.38 2.51
N TYR A 81 15.73 13.91 3.51
CA TYR A 81 16.23 13.94 4.89
C TYR A 81 16.50 12.54 5.44
N PHE A 82 15.63 11.57 5.11
CA PHE A 82 15.72 10.19 5.61
C PHE A 82 16.30 9.21 4.59
N TYR A 83 16.17 9.50 3.29
CA TYR A 83 16.38 8.51 2.23
C TYR A 83 17.49 8.87 1.23
N HIS A 84 18.37 9.82 1.58
CA HIS A 84 19.58 10.09 0.79
C HIS A 84 20.50 8.85 0.76
N PRO A 85 21.17 8.52 -0.35
CA PRO A 85 21.31 9.28 -1.61
C PRO A 85 20.36 8.84 -2.74
N LEU A 86 19.22 8.22 -2.44
CA LEU A 86 18.34 7.67 -3.48
C LEU A 86 17.74 8.77 -4.35
N LYS A 87 17.61 8.53 -5.66
CA LYS A 87 16.80 9.39 -6.55
C LYS A 87 15.30 9.11 -6.33
N PRO A 88 14.38 10.07 -6.61
CA PRO A 88 12.94 9.85 -6.47
C PRO A 88 12.45 8.56 -7.14
N THR A 89 12.91 8.30 -8.37
CA THR A 89 12.56 7.09 -9.12
C THR A 89 13.00 5.82 -8.41
N GLN A 90 14.25 5.78 -7.93
CA GLN A 90 14.80 4.63 -7.22
C GLN A 90 14.05 4.39 -5.92
N LEU A 91 13.86 5.46 -5.12
CA LEU A 91 13.15 5.39 -3.85
C LEU A 91 11.73 4.83 -4.02
N ILE A 92 11.00 5.33 -5.02
CA ILE A 92 9.62 4.89 -5.26
C ILE A 92 9.56 3.45 -5.73
N LEU A 93 10.41 3.06 -6.69
CA LEU A 93 10.41 1.69 -7.19
C LEU A 93 10.82 0.69 -6.11
N ILE A 94 11.80 1.04 -5.26
CA ILE A 94 12.23 0.22 -4.14
C ILE A 94 11.10 0.07 -3.12
N LEU A 95 10.51 1.18 -2.66
CA LEU A 95 9.44 1.13 -1.66
C LEU A 95 8.18 0.46 -2.19
N ALA A 96 7.79 0.72 -3.45
CA ALA A 96 6.69 0.01 -4.09
C ALA A 96 6.96 -1.51 -4.12
N GLY A 97 8.17 -1.91 -4.50
CA GLY A 97 8.60 -3.31 -4.47
C GLY A 97 8.56 -3.93 -3.07
N ILE A 98 9.04 -3.20 -2.07
CA ILE A 98 8.99 -3.63 -0.66
C ILE A 98 7.55 -3.84 -0.22
N TYR A 99 6.63 -2.93 -0.53
CA TYR A 99 5.22 -3.03 -0.12
C TYR A 99 4.45 -4.13 -0.87
N LEU A 100 4.92 -4.58 -2.04
CA LEU A 100 4.32 -5.76 -2.69
C LEU A 100 4.51 -7.03 -1.86
N VAL A 101 5.62 -7.19 -1.13
CA VAL A 101 5.90 -8.40 -0.32
C VAL A 101 4.82 -8.66 0.75
N PRO A 102 4.56 -7.74 1.71
CA PRO A 102 3.48 -7.92 2.68
C PRO A 102 2.12 -8.01 1.99
N GLN A 103 1.88 -7.32 0.88
CA GLN A 103 0.63 -7.41 0.13
C GLN A 103 0.39 -8.83 -0.42
N ILE A 104 1.41 -9.48 -0.98
CA ILE A 104 1.36 -10.88 -1.41
C ILE A 104 1.09 -11.79 -0.21
N LEU A 105 1.78 -11.59 0.91
CA LEU A 105 1.55 -12.37 2.13
C LEU A 105 0.10 -12.26 2.63
N GLY A 106 -0.46 -11.04 2.59
CA GLY A 106 -1.86 -10.79 2.96
C GLY A 106 -2.82 -11.54 2.04
N SER A 107 -2.57 -11.52 0.74
CA SER A 107 -3.37 -12.28 -0.23
C SER A 107 -3.29 -13.79 0.02
N LEU A 108 -2.10 -14.34 0.24
CA LEU A 108 -1.94 -15.77 0.56
C LEU A 108 -2.69 -16.13 1.85
N TRP A 109 -2.63 -15.27 2.87
CA TRP A 109 -3.38 -15.48 4.11
C TRP A 109 -4.90 -15.50 3.88
N ALA A 110 -5.42 -14.62 3.03
CA ALA A 110 -6.84 -14.63 2.67
C ALA A 110 -7.26 -15.94 2.00
N VAL A 111 -6.43 -16.50 1.12
CA VAL A 111 -6.66 -17.80 0.48
C VAL A 111 -6.66 -18.92 1.52
N ALA A 112 -5.64 -18.97 2.39
CA ALA A 112 -5.51 -20.01 3.41
C ALA A 112 -6.72 -20.05 4.36
N LEU A 113 -7.19 -18.90 4.83
CA LEU A 113 -8.38 -18.82 5.70
C LEU A 113 -9.67 -19.19 4.98
N SER A 114 -9.80 -18.83 3.70
CA SER A 114 -10.97 -19.20 2.91
C SER A 114 -11.03 -20.71 2.67
N TYR A 115 -9.89 -21.35 2.43
CA TYR A 115 -9.80 -22.80 2.28
C TYR A 115 -10.10 -23.53 3.60
N LYS A 116 -9.56 -23.07 4.73
CA LYS A 116 -9.86 -23.63 6.06
C LYS A 116 -11.37 -23.59 6.36
N LYS A 117 -12.03 -22.46 6.07
CA LYS A 117 -13.48 -22.30 6.27
C LYS A 117 -14.31 -23.25 5.41
N ALA A 118 -13.86 -23.55 4.18
CA ALA A 118 -14.55 -24.49 3.31
C ALA A 118 -14.41 -25.95 3.76
N ARG A 119 -13.30 -26.31 4.43
CA ARG A 119 -13.04 -27.68 4.93
C ARG A 119 -13.70 -27.97 6.29
N HIS A 120 -13.93 -26.94 7.11
CA HIS A 120 -14.59 -27.04 8.42
C HIS A 120 -15.76 -26.03 8.51
N PRO A 121 -16.90 -26.34 7.87
CA PRO A 121 -18.08 -25.46 7.87
C PRO A 121 -18.73 -25.34 9.25
#